data_AF-A0A969NIP9-F1
#
_entry.id   AF-A0A969NIP9-F1
#
_cell.length_a   1.000
_cell.length_b   1.000
_cell.length_c   1.000
_cell.angle_alpha   90.00
_cell.angle_beta   90.00
_cell.angle_gamma   90.00
#
_symmetry.space_group_name_H-M   'P 1'
#
loop_
_entity.id
_entity.type
_entity.pdbx_description
1 polymer ?
#
loop_
_entity_poly.entity_id
_entity_poly.type
_entity_poly.pdbx_seq_one_letter_code
_entity_poly.pdbx_strand_id
1 'polypeptide(L)'
;MSNINSSIFTNTPAGFNPNFYVYNEQNNSDDWFAGWDHSSAIGALQVGRGYAYYCKGKQEFTMSGYQLYSGDISIDVHHSNNGVLSDGWNLIGNPYPSAISADEFINENQGVINGTLYFWDDDKSNGTDYSTNDYALWNLAGSVGTGSGSESGEGTKTPDGFVAPMQGFL
;
A
#
# COMPACT_ATOMS: atom_id res chain seq x y z
N MET A 1 -3.13 20.43 -13.88
CA MET A 1 -3.66 19.66 -12.73
C MET A 1 -2.88 20.12 -11.52
N SER A 2 -3.54 20.54 -10.43
CA SER A 2 -2.82 20.76 -9.17
C SER A 2 -2.37 19.40 -8.66
N ASN A 3 -1.10 19.24 -8.32
CA ASN A 3 -0.62 17.99 -7.74
C ASN A 3 -0.95 17.99 -6.25
N ILE A 4 -1.52 16.88 -5.75
CA ILE A 4 -1.61 16.66 -4.31
C ILE A 4 -0.19 16.59 -3.78
N ASN A 5 0.12 17.31 -2.70
CA ASN A 5 1.46 17.30 -2.10
C ASN A 5 1.45 16.51 -0.79
N SER A 6 2.52 15.77 -0.50
CA SER A 6 2.70 15.04 0.75
C SER A 6 2.61 15.94 1.99
N SER A 7 2.77 17.25 1.85
CA SER A 7 2.61 18.23 2.93
C SER A 7 1.21 18.29 3.53
N ILE A 8 0.19 17.63 2.96
CA ILE A 8 -1.13 17.50 3.60
C ILE A 8 -1.12 16.51 4.77
N PHE A 9 -0.10 15.66 4.86
CA PHE A 9 0.05 14.60 5.85
C PHE A 9 0.87 15.07 7.06
N THR A 10 0.41 16.11 7.76
CA THR A 10 1.21 16.84 8.77
C THR A 10 1.11 16.29 10.19
N ASN A 11 0.19 15.37 10.48
CA ASN A 11 -0.10 14.95 11.84
C ASN A 11 0.71 13.72 12.24
N THR A 12 1.98 13.97 12.53
CA THR A 12 2.97 12.97 12.92
C THR A 12 2.86 12.64 14.41
N PRO A 13 2.61 11.37 14.79
CA PRO A 13 2.62 10.97 16.19
C PRO A 13 4.04 11.05 16.78
N ALA A 14 4.15 11.33 18.08
CA ALA A 14 5.45 11.41 18.74
C ALA A 14 6.22 10.09 18.59
N GLY A 15 7.48 10.16 18.13
CA GLY A 15 8.31 8.99 17.87
C GLY A 15 8.20 8.42 16.44
N PHE A 16 7.24 8.87 15.64
CA PHE A 16 7.02 8.40 14.27
C PHE A 16 7.37 9.47 13.24
N ASN A 17 8.55 10.07 13.32
CA ASN A 17 9.04 11.00 12.29
C ASN A 17 10.26 10.37 11.60
N PRO A 18 10.18 10.04 10.29
CA PRO A 18 9.07 10.32 9.36
C PRO A 18 7.85 9.40 9.51
N ASN A 19 6.69 9.82 8.98
CA ASN A 19 5.43 9.05 8.97
C ASN A 19 4.80 8.87 7.58
N PHE A 20 5.48 9.27 6.51
CA PHE A 20 4.96 9.17 5.15
C PHE A 20 6.01 8.51 4.25
N TYR A 21 5.67 7.38 3.64
CA TYR A 21 6.63 6.52 2.96
C TYR A 21 6.06 6.03 1.63
N VAL A 22 6.96 5.72 0.71
CA VAL A 22 6.69 4.87 -0.45
C VAL A 22 7.46 3.57 -0.26
N TYR A 23 7.09 2.53 -1.00
CA TYR A 23 7.93 1.34 -1.12
C TYR A 23 8.81 1.46 -2.37
N ASN A 24 10.12 1.31 -2.20
CA ASN A 24 11.12 1.32 -3.25
C ASN A 24 11.90 -0.01 -3.23
N GLU A 25 11.53 -0.90 -4.14
CA GLU A 25 12.13 -2.21 -4.30
C GLU A 25 13.63 -2.17 -4.61
N GLN A 26 14.13 -1.07 -5.17
CA GLN A 26 15.56 -0.93 -5.48
C GLN A 26 16.43 -0.79 -4.22
N ASN A 27 15.81 -0.56 -3.06
CA ASN A 27 16.48 -0.57 -1.75
C ASN A 27 16.42 -1.97 -1.09
N ASN A 28 16.04 -3.01 -1.84
CA ASN A 28 15.90 -4.36 -1.32
C ASN A 28 17.14 -4.85 -0.57
N SER A 29 16.87 -5.54 0.54
CA SER A 29 17.88 -6.21 1.34
C SER A 29 17.22 -7.30 2.20
N ASP A 30 18.03 -8.03 2.97
CA ASP A 30 17.50 -8.95 4.00
C ASP A 30 16.74 -8.21 5.11
N ASP A 31 16.96 -6.90 5.26
CA ASP A 31 16.12 -6.04 6.08
C ASP A 31 14.84 -5.70 5.31
N TRP A 32 13.73 -6.25 5.79
CA TRP A 32 12.40 -6.05 5.21
C TRP A 32 11.95 -4.59 5.27
N PHE A 33 12.53 -3.78 6.16
CA PHE A 33 12.25 -2.35 6.23
C PHE A 33 12.95 -1.53 5.15
N ALA A 34 14.00 -2.07 4.51
CA ALA A 34 14.87 -1.28 3.64
C ALA A 34 14.13 -0.68 2.42
N GLY A 35 13.07 -1.35 1.97
CA GLY A 35 12.21 -0.85 0.90
C GLY A 35 11.39 0.39 1.28
N TRP A 36 11.12 0.65 2.56
CA TRP A 36 10.32 1.79 2.98
C TRP A 36 11.14 3.08 2.94
N ASP A 37 10.84 3.93 1.96
CA ASP A 37 11.60 5.14 1.65
C ASP A 37 10.77 6.41 1.89
N HIS A 38 11.21 7.23 2.85
CA HIS A 38 10.61 8.53 3.11
C HIS A 38 11.04 9.59 2.09
N SER A 39 12.30 9.57 1.66
CA SER A 39 12.88 10.61 0.81
C SER A 39 12.17 10.70 -0.55
N SER A 40 11.80 9.55 -1.10
CA SER A 40 11.03 9.43 -2.34
C SER A 40 9.53 9.66 -2.17
N ALA A 41 9.04 9.83 -0.94
CA ALA A 41 7.64 10.08 -0.62
C ALA A 41 7.30 11.58 -0.55
N ILE A 42 8.31 12.47 -0.56
CA ILE A 42 8.10 13.91 -0.39
C ILE A 42 7.75 14.58 -1.72
N GLY A 43 6.78 15.50 -1.69
CA GLY A 43 6.45 16.38 -2.81
C GLY A 43 5.13 15.99 -3.47
N ALA A 44 5.07 16.13 -4.79
CA ALA A 44 3.88 15.83 -5.56
C ALA A 44 3.61 14.31 -5.57
N LEU A 45 2.41 13.90 -5.13
CA LEU A 45 1.97 12.52 -5.21
C LEU A 45 1.81 12.12 -6.68
N GLN A 46 2.39 10.99 -7.01
CA GLN A 46 2.27 10.33 -8.30
C GLN A 46 0.98 9.50 -8.37
N VAL A 47 0.33 9.53 -9.52
CA VAL A 47 -0.89 8.79 -9.80
C VAL A 47 -0.61 7.29 -9.76
N GLY A 48 -1.46 6.52 -9.08
CA GLY A 48 -1.36 5.07 -9.02
C GLY A 48 -0.24 4.54 -8.13
N ARG A 49 0.75 5.36 -7.76
CA ARG A 49 1.74 4.99 -6.73
C ARG A 49 1.05 4.87 -5.38
N GLY A 50 1.35 3.82 -4.63
CA GLY A 50 0.86 3.69 -3.26
C GLY A 50 1.81 4.36 -2.25
N TYR A 51 1.23 4.80 -1.14
CA TYR A 51 1.93 5.49 -0.06
C TYR A 51 1.47 4.91 1.28
N ALA A 52 2.39 4.73 2.22
CA ALA A 52 2.07 4.44 3.60
C ALA A 52 2.11 5.73 4.42
N TYR A 53 1.05 5.96 5.20
CA TYR A 53 0.93 7.10 6.08
C TYR A 53 0.56 6.65 7.48
N TYR A 54 1.43 6.93 8.44
CA TYR A 54 1.15 6.69 9.84
C TYR A 54 0.56 7.94 10.50
N CYS A 55 -0.55 7.77 11.21
CA CYS A 55 -1.26 8.89 11.82
C CYS A 55 -1.88 8.50 13.16
N LYS A 56 -2.08 9.49 14.03
CA LYS A 56 -2.73 9.26 15.33
C LYS A 56 -4.25 9.34 15.15
N GLY A 57 -4.92 8.22 15.39
CA GLY A 57 -6.39 8.15 15.33
C GLY A 57 -6.94 8.28 13.91
N LYS A 58 -8.22 8.62 13.79
CA LYS A 58 -8.86 8.84 12.48
C LYS A 58 -8.53 10.23 11.96
N GLN A 59 -8.15 10.33 10.69
CA GLN A 59 -7.89 11.59 10.01
C GLN A 59 -8.70 11.68 8.72
N GLU A 60 -9.31 12.84 8.51
CA GLU A 60 -10.06 13.15 7.30
C GLU A 60 -9.23 14.09 6.43
N PHE A 61 -9.01 13.70 5.17
CA PHE A 61 -8.33 14.52 4.18
C PHE A 61 -9.35 15.01 3.17
N THR A 62 -9.52 16.34 3.08
CA THR A 62 -10.34 16.93 2.02
C THR A 62 -9.46 17.25 0.83
N MET A 63 -9.66 16.53 -0.27
CA MET A 63 -9.03 16.83 -1.55
C MET A 63 -10.00 17.63 -2.42
N SER A 64 -9.65 18.86 -2.80
CA SER A 64 -10.47 19.74 -3.64
C SER A 64 -9.67 20.32 -4.81
N GLY A 65 -10.35 20.60 -5.93
CA GLY A 65 -9.71 21.18 -7.13
C GLY A 65 -8.95 20.18 -8.00
N TYR A 66 -9.08 18.88 -7.75
CA TYR A 66 -8.43 17.82 -8.53
C TYR A 66 -9.40 17.17 -9.52
N GLN A 67 -8.86 16.72 -10.65
CA GLN A 67 -9.61 15.92 -11.61
C GLN A 67 -9.53 14.45 -11.20
N LEU A 68 -10.68 13.79 -11.16
CA LEU A 68 -10.73 12.34 -10.95
C LEU A 68 -10.07 11.64 -12.14
N TYR A 69 -9.26 10.63 -11.86
CA TYR A 69 -8.64 9.82 -12.91
C TYR A 69 -9.66 8.83 -13.50
N SER A 70 -9.53 8.58 -14.79
CA SER A 70 -10.32 7.62 -15.55
C SER A 70 -9.49 7.06 -16.72
N GLY A 71 -9.68 5.79 -17.06
CA GLY A 71 -8.93 5.10 -18.11
C GLY A 71 -7.63 4.48 -17.60
N ASP A 72 -6.91 3.81 -18.50
CA ASP A 72 -5.78 2.95 -18.14
C ASP A 72 -4.57 3.74 -17.64
N ILE A 73 -3.89 3.19 -16.64
CA ILE A 73 -2.67 3.74 -16.05
C ILE A 73 -1.60 2.65 -16.07
N SER A 74 -0.46 2.95 -16.70
CA SER A 74 0.72 2.09 -16.63
C SER A 74 1.64 2.59 -15.53
N ILE A 75 2.03 1.67 -14.64
CA ILE A 75 2.97 1.93 -13.57
C ILE A 75 4.14 0.96 -13.78
N ASP A 76 5.36 1.50 -13.77
CA ASP A 76 6.56 0.67 -13.80
C ASP A 76 6.66 -0.11 -12.48
N VAL A 77 6.79 -1.43 -12.58
CA VAL A 77 7.07 -2.32 -11.45
C VAL A 77 8.50 -2.82 -11.52
N HIS A 78 9.11 -3.05 -10.36
CA HIS A 78 10.49 -3.48 -10.23
C HIS A 78 10.60 -4.87 -9.61
N HIS A 79 11.57 -5.63 -10.10
CA HIS A 79 11.97 -6.93 -9.57
C HIS A 79 13.48 -7.08 -9.76
N SER A 80 14.23 -6.71 -8.73
CA SER A 80 15.70 -6.70 -8.68
C SER A 80 16.33 -8.09 -8.75
N ASN A 81 15.61 -9.15 -8.30
CA ASN A 81 16.04 -10.54 -8.36
C ASN A 81 17.40 -10.80 -7.66
N ASN A 82 17.61 -10.16 -6.50
CA ASN A 82 18.81 -10.32 -5.67
C ASN A 82 18.75 -11.56 -4.75
N GLY A 83 17.62 -12.28 -4.73
CA GLY A 83 17.41 -13.48 -3.94
C GLY A 83 17.02 -13.22 -2.48
N VAL A 84 16.52 -12.01 -2.16
CA VAL A 84 16.08 -11.65 -0.82
C VAL A 84 14.55 -11.63 -0.73
N LEU A 85 14.01 -11.72 0.49
CA LEU A 85 12.56 -11.75 0.72
C LEU A 85 11.83 -10.47 0.29
N SER A 86 12.57 -9.36 0.18
CA SER A 86 12.03 -8.06 -0.26
C SER A 86 12.06 -7.86 -1.79
N ASP A 87 12.41 -8.88 -2.57
CA ASP A 87 12.40 -8.79 -4.03
C ASP A 87 10.98 -8.75 -4.60
N GLY A 88 10.76 -7.87 -5.59
CA GLY A 88 9.53 -7.87 -6.40
C GLY A 88 8.32 -7.14 -5.79
N TRP A 89 8.44 -6.61 -4.59
CA TRP A 89 7.34 -5.89 -3.93
C TRP A 89 7.17 -4.49 -4.52
N ASN A 90 5.94 -4.14 -4.89
CA ASN A 90 5.62 -2.84 -5.46
C ASN A 90 4.36 -2.27 -4.81
N LEU A 91 4.48 -1.16 -4.09
CA LEU A 91 3.32 -0.54 -3.44
C LEU A 91 2.53 0.30 -4.45
N ILE A 92 1.34 -0.18 -4.80
CA ILE A 92 0.40 0.44 -5.73
C ILE A 92 -0.80 0.99 -4.95
N GLY A 93 -1.40 2.07 -5.43
CA GLY A 93 -2.61 2.64 -4.85
C GLY A 93 -3.69 2.78 -5.90
N ASN A 94 -4.95 2.54 -5.52
CA ASN A 94 -6.08 2.77 -6.42
C ASN A 94 -6.30 4.29 -6.64
N PRO A 95 -6.06 4.82 -7.86
CA PRO A 95 -6.22 6.24 -8.14
C PRO A 95 -7.64 6.63 -8.56
N TYR A 96 -8.54 5.66 -8.72
CA TYR A 96 -9.88 5.87 -9.25
C TYR A 96 -10.88 6.19 -8.13
N PRO A 97 -11.95 6.96 -8.43
CA PRO A 97 -13.04 7.23 -7.49
C PRO A 97 -13.95 6.03 -7.23
N SER A 98 -13.60 4.84 -7.74
CA SER A 98 -14.35 3.59 -7.60
C SER A 98 -13.42 2.45 -7.20
N ALA A 99 -13.98 1.40 -6.63
CA ALA A 99 -13.21 0.21 -6.31
C ALA A 99 -12.72 -0.50 -7.59
N ILE A 100 -11.51 -1.07 -7.53
CA ILE A 100 -10.97 -1.95 -8.58
C ILE A 100 -11.32 -3.39 -8.20
N SER A 101 -11.78 -4.19 -9.15
CA SER A 101 -11.91 -5.65 -8.97
C SER A 101 -10.52 -6.29 -8.91
N ALA A 102 -10.21 -6.98 -7.81
CA ALA A 102 -8.92 -7.64 -7.63
C ALA A 102 -8.71 -8.78 -8.64
N ASP A 103 -9.77 -9.51 -8.99
CA ASP A 103 -9.71 -10.56 -10.00
C ASP A 103 -9.44 -10.00 -11.40
N GLU A 104 -10.10 -8.90 -11.78
CA GLU A 104 -9.85 -8.24 -13.07
C GLU A 104 -8.42 -7.70 -13.11
N PHE A 105 -7.98 -7.02 -12.04
CA PHE A 105 -6.62 -6.51 -11.93
C PHE A 105 -5.56 -7.63 -12.09
N ILE A 106 -5.73 -8.77 -11.40
CA ILE A 106 -4.80 -9.90 -11.53
C ILE A 106 -4.83 -10.45 -12.96
N ASN A 107 -6.01 -10.66 -13.54
CA ASN A 107 -6.15 -11.23 -14.87
C ASN A 107 -5.55 -10.35 -15.97
N GLU A 108 -5.70 -9.03 -15.87
CA GLU A 108 -5.11 -8.08 -16.81
C GLU A 108 -3.58 -7.98 -16.70
N ASN A 109 -3.01 -8.36 -15.55
CA ASN A 109 -1.58 -8.22 -15.24
C ASN A 109 -0.81 -9.56 -15.06
N GLN A 110 -1.38 -10.71 -15.46
CA GLN A 110 -0.78 -12.05 -15.25
C GLN A 110 0.64 -12.24 -15.79
N GLY A 111 1.07 -11.43 -16.77
CA GLY A 111 2.43 -11.46 -17.33
C GLY A 111 3.43 -10.54 -16.63
N VAL A 112 2.97 -9.75 -15.65
CA VAL A 112 3.74 -8.71 -14.96
C VAL A 112 3.85 -8.99 -13.46
N ILE A 113 2.79 -9.49 -12.83
CA ILE A 113 2.74 -9.76 -11.39
C ILE A 113 2.62 -11.26 -11.09
N ASN A 114 3.02 -11.67 -9.88
CA ASN A 114 2.97 -13.06 -9.41
C ASN A 114 1.55 -13.55 -9.03
N GLY A 115 0.53 -12.70 -9.14
CA GLY A 115 -0.88 -13.09 -9.03
C GLY A 115 -1.46 -13.14 -7.62
N THR A 116 -0.75 -12.60 -6.62
CA THR A 116 -1.28 -12.38 -5.26
C THR A 116 -1.16 -10.91 -4.90
N LEU A 117 -2.22 -10.33 -4.37
CA LEU A 117 -2.26 -8.97 -3.85
C LEU A 117 -2.22 -9.01 -2.32
N TYR A 118 -1.50 -8.08 -1.71
CA TYR A 118 -1.24 -8.03 -0.28
C TYR A 118 -1.76 -6.72 0.30
N PHE A 119 -2.58 -6.82 1.34
CA PHE A 119 -3.24 -5.71 2.01
C PHE A 119 -2.79 -5.66 3.46
N TRP A 120 -2.14 -4.56 3.85
CA TRP A 120 -1.70 -4.36 5.22
C TRP A 120 -2.88 -4.05 6.14
N ASP A 121 -2.91 -4.69 7.31
CA ASP A 121 -3.84 -4.48 8.42
C ASP A 121 -3.02 -4.22 9.69
N ASP A 122 -3.33 -3.13 10.39
CA ASP A 122 -2.64 -2.78 11.64
C ASP A 122 -3.09 -3.70 12.78
N ASP A 123 -2.14 -4.34 13.45
CA ASP A 123 -2.38 -5.18 14.63
C ASP A 123 -2.55 -4.36 15.93
N LYS A 124 -2.44 -3.03 15.84
CA LYS A 124 -2.45 -2.06 16.95
C LYS A 124 -1.33 -2.27 17.97
N SER A 125 -0.21 -2.87 17.57
CA SER A 125 1.01 -2.94 18.38
C SER A 125 1.61 -1.56 18.69
N ASN A 126 1.10 -0.48 18.07
CA ASN A 126 1.69 0.87 18.10
C ASN A 126 3.11 0.87 17.52
N GLY A 127 3.33 0.09 16.45
CA GLY A 127 4.59 0.00 15.73
C GLY A 127 5.73 -0.64 16.55
N THR A 128 5.38 -1.45 17.54
CA THR A 128 6.35 -2.28 18.27
C THR A 128 6.56 -3.64 17.63
N ASP A 129 5.61 -4.07 16.79
CA ASP A 129 5.70 -5.26 15.95
C ASP A 129 5.23 -4.91 14.55
N TYR A 130 5.91 -5.46 13.56
CA TYR A 130 5.51 -5.41 12.17
C TYR A 130 5.92 -6.72 11.55
N SER A 131 4.95 -7.44 11.02
CA SER A 131 5.09 -8.82 10.63
C SER A 131 4.47 -9.06 9.26
N THR A 132 4.97 -10.07 8.56
CA THR A 132 4.30 -10.58 7.36
C THR A 132 2.89 -11.13 7.67
N ASN A 133 2.60 -11.43 8.95
CA ASN A 133 1.28 -11.85 9.40
C ASN A 133 0.23 -10.73 9.41
N ASP A 134 0.68 -9.48 9.25
CA ASP A 134 -0.15 -8.27 9.20
C ASP A 134 -0.69 -8.01 7.79
N TYR A 135 -0.39 -8.91 6.84
CA TYR A 135 -0.91 -8.84 5.48
C TYR A 135 -2.02 -9.86 5.25
N ALA A 136 -3.17 -9.36 4.84
CA ALA A 136 -4.21 -10.18 4.24
C ALA A 136 -3.97 -10.29 2.73
N LEU A 137 -4.30 -11.44 2.16
CA LEU A 137 -3.99 -11.80 0.79
C LEU A 137 -5.26 -12.00 -0.03
N TRP A 138 -5.19 -11.63 -1.30
CA TRP A 138 -6.16 -12.00 -2.32
C TRP A 138 -5.45 -12.59 -3.53
N ASN A 139 -5.94 -13.72 -4.02
CA ASN A 139 -5.59 -14.26 -5.33
C ASN A 139 -6.82 -14.91 -5.96
N LEU A 140 -6.68 -15.45 -7.18
CA LEU A 140 -7.80 -16.07 -7.91
C LEU A 140 -8.35 -17.35 -7.24
N ALA A 141 -7.69 -17.89 -6.21
CA ALA A 141 -8.23 -18.99 -5.40
C ALA A 141 -9.03 -18.49 -4.18
N GLY A 142 -9.00 -17.20 -3.88
CA GLY A 142 -9.79 -16.54 -2.83
C GLY A 142 -8.96 -15.68 -1.89
N SER A 143 -9.55 -15.40 -0.72
CA SER A 143 -8.95 -14.57 0.32
C SER A 143 -8.31 -15.41 1.42
N VAL A 144 -7.17 -14.94 1.92
CA VAL A 144 -6.61 -15.35 3.21
C VAL A 144 -6.50 -14.08 4.05
N GLY A 145 -7.19 -14.04 5.19
CA GLY A 145 -7.10 -12.88 6.07
C GLY A 145 -5.80 -12.85 6.87
N THR A 146 -5.60 -11.79 7.65
CA THR A 146 -4.49 -11.69 8.59
C THR A 146 -4.53 -12.79 9.67
N GLY A 147 -3.35 -13.20 10.12
CA GLY A 147 -3.19 -14.19 11.18
C GLY A 147 -3.48 -13.59 12.57
N SER A 148 -2.58 -13.81 13.53
CA SER A 148 -2.64 -13.15 14.85
C SER A 148 -2.32 -11.65 14.82
N GLY A 149 -2.04 -11.08 13.65
CA GLY A 149 -1.77 -9.65 13.40
C GLY A 149 -3.01 -8.82 13.02
N SER A 150 -4.22 -9.37 13.18
CA SER A 150 -5.43 -8.55 13.07
C SER A 150 -5.74 -7.92 14.43
N GLU A 151 -6.47 -6.79 14.44
CA GLU A 151 -7.00 -6.18 15.66
C GLU A 151 -7.46 -7.26 16.66
N SER A 152 -6.92 -7.26 17.88
CA SER A 152 -7.20 -8.26 18.92
C SER A 152 -8.63 -8.18 19.50
N GLY A 153 -9.64 -7.92 18.66
CA GLY A 153 -11.03 -7.71 19.03
C GLY A 153 -12.02 -7.58 17.86
N GLU A 154 -11.56 -7.27 16.64
CA GLU A 154 -12.37 -7.34 15.41
C GLU A 154 -11.74 -8.44 14.55
N GLY A 155 -12.37 -9.62 14.49
CA GLY A 155 -11.76 -10.82 13.90
C GLY A 155 -11.12 -10.59 12.52
N THR A 156 -10.17 -11.47 12.17
CA THR A 156 -9.42 -11.51 10.91
C THR A 156 -10.11 -10.80 9.74
N LYS A 157 -9.56 -9.66 9.32
CA LYS A 157 -10.03 -8.97 8.11
C LYS A 157 -9.59 -9.76 6.88
N THR A 158 -10.55 -10.11 6.05
CA THR A 158 -10.33 -10.78 4.76
C THR A 158 -10.70 -9.81 3.64
N PRO A 159 -9.82 -9.58 2.64
CA PRO A 159 -10.18 -8.87 1.43
C PRO A 159 -11.44 -9.45 0.80
N ASP A 160 -12.31 -8.59 0.29
CA ASP A 160 -13.60 -8.93 -0.30
C ASP A 160 -13.57 -9.00 -1.84
N GLY A 161 -12.38 -8.91 -2.42
CA GLY A 161 -12.14 -8.90 -3.86
C GLY A 161 -12.15 -7.52 -4.49
N PHE A 162 -12.23 -6.46 -3.69
CA PHE A 162 -12.20 -5.08 -4.17
C PHE A 162 -11.09 -4.27 -3.51
N VAL A 163 -10.41 -3.45 -4.31
CA VAL A 163 -9.47 -2.43 -3.82
C VAL A 163 -10.21 -1.09 -3.79
N ALA A 164 -10.52 -0.58 -2.60
CA ALA A 164 -11.27 0.66 -2.43
C ALA A 164 -10.51 1.89 -2.99
N PRO A 165 -11.20 3.01 -3.29
CA PRO A 165 -10.54 4.25 -3.68
C PRO A 165 -9.45 4.65 -2.68
N MET A 166 -8.29 5.06 -3.17
CA MET A 166 -7.12 5.45 -2.37
C MET A 166 -6.54 4.33 -1.47
N GLN A 167 -7.03 3.10 -1.55
CA GLN A 167 -6.43 1.97 -0.84
C GLN A 167 -5.15 1.52 -1.55
N GLY A 168 -4.10 1.29 -0.76
CA GLY A 168 -2.84 0.72 -1.22
C GLY A 168 -2.82 -0.80 -1.10
N PHE A 169 -2.09 -1.45 -2.00
CA PHE A 169 -1.81 -2.88 -1.99
C PHE A 169 -0.43 -3.15 -2.60
N LEU A 170 0.13 -4.32 -2.26
CA LEU A 170 1.43 -4.81 -2.69
C LEU A 170 1.28 -6.04 -3.58
#